data_AF-X0WNA7-F1
#
_entry.id   AF-X0WNA7-F1
#
_cell.length_a   1.000
_cell.length_b   1.000
_cell.length_c   1.000
_cell.angle_alpha   90.00
_cell.angle_beta   90.00
_cell.angle_gamma   90.00
#
_symmetry.space_group_name_H-M   'P 1'
#
loop_
_entity.id
_entity.type
_entity.pdbx_description
1 polymer ?
#
loop_
_entity_poly.entity_id
_entity_poly.type
_entity_poly.pdbx_seq_one_letter_code
_entity_poly.pdbx_strand_id
1 'polypeptide(L)'
;MDMKRTFIKILWGIVPKNLKKQLINFKTLALDFGQWQSIKKKIPVDKEGDPIPWYTYPAIEYLKQFDLTDKTTFEWGSGNSSLFWARKAKEIVSIESNKEWLNIVNKSKLSNQKMFLFEKKDDYVKAI
;
A
#
# COMPACT_ATOMS: atom_id res chain seq x y z
N MET A 1 25.39 9.52 32.73
CA MET A 1 25.31 8.36 31.81
C MET A 1 23.91 7.78 31.93
N ASP A 2 23.12 7.78 30.85
CA ASP A 2 21.69 7.42 30.90
C ASP A 2 21.50 5.92 31.18
N MET A 3 21.03 5.61 32.39
CA MET A 3 20.90 4.24 32.92
C MET A 3 20.05 3.35 32.02
N LYS A 4 19.01 3.89 31.36
CA LYS A 4 18.18 3.13 30.40
C LYS A 4 18.97 2.71 29.16
N ARG A 5 19.81 3.61 28.62
CA ARG A 5 20.65 3.30 27.44
C ARG A 5 21.71 2.26 27.76
N THR A 6 22.28 2.29 28.96
CA THR A 6 23.27 1.29 29.42
C THR A 6 22.62 -0.09 29.59
N PHE A 7 21.44 -0.16 30.22
CA PHE A 7 20.72 -1.43 30.39
C PHE A 7 20.30 -2.06 29.05
N ILE A 8 19.78 -1.25 28.12
CA ILE A 8 19.42 -1.73 26.77
C ILE A 8 20.65 -2.28 26.04
N LYS A 9 21.80 -1.60 26.12
CA LYS A 9 23.05 -2.09 25.50
C LYS A 9 23.50 -3.44 26.06
N ILE A 10 23.45 -3.63 27.37
CA ILE A 10 23.81 -4.90 28.02
C ILE A 10 22.85 -6.00 27.57
N LEU A 11 21.55 -5.73 27.57
CA LEU A 11 20.52 -6.68 27.12
C LEU A 11 20.76 -7.08 25.65
N TRP A 12 20.98 -6.11 24.77
CA TRP A 12 21.36 -6.36 23.38
C TRP A 12 22.74 -7.02 23.26
N GLY A 13 23.64 -6.94 24.23
CA GLY A 13 24.89 -7.70 24.21
C GLY A 13 24.68 -9.21 24.31
N ILE A 14 23.66 -9.63 25.06
CA ILE A 14 23.42 -11.04 25.45
C ILE A 14 22.46 -11.75 24.48
N VAL A 15 21.58 -11.02 23.79
CA VAL A 15 20.61 -11.62 22.86
C VAL A 15 21.32 -12.29 21.66
N PRO A 16 20.99 -13.55 21.31
CA PRO A 16 21.55 -14.24 20.15
C PRO A 16 21.32 -13.47 18.85
N LYS A 17 22.31 -13.47 17.96
CA LYS A 17 22.28 -12.73 16.68
C LYS A 17 21.03 -13.05 15.83
N ASN A 18 20.60 -14.31 15.81
CA ASN A 18 19.43 -14.72 15.05
C ASN A 18 18.13 -14.17 15.64
N LEU A 19 18.00 -14.16 16.97
CA LEU A 19 16.84 -13.59 17.65
C LEU A 19 16.75 -12.07 17.40
N LYS A 20 17.89 -11.37 17.46
CA LYS A 20 17.97 -9.95 17.06
C LYS A 20 17.43 -9.70 15.65
N LYS A 21 17.87 -10.51 14.68
CA LYS A 21 17.40 -10.41 13.29
C LYS A 21 15.89 -10.62 13.19
N GLN A 22 15.34 -11.60 13.91
CA GLN A 22 13.89 -11.83 13.92
C GLN A 22 13.12 -10.67 14.54
N LEU A 23 13.62 -10.08 15.63
CA LEU A 23 13.00 -8.89 16.24
C LEU A 23 13.04 -7.67 15.31
N ILE A 24 14.14 -7.48 14.58
CA ILE A 24 14.28 -6.41 13.59
C ILE A 24 13.31 -6.64 12.42
N ASN A 25 13.24 -7.87 11.88
CA ASN A 25 12.30 -8.21 10.81
C ASN A 25 10.85 -7.99 11.24
N PHE A 26 10.50 -8.45 12.45
CA PHE A 26 9.17 -8.24 13.00
C PHE A 26 8.85 -6.75 13.14
N LYS A 27 9.75 -5.95 13.73
CA LYS A 27 9.58 -4.49 13.83
C LYS A 27 9.37 -3.87 12.45
N THR A 28 10.20 -4.25 11.49
CA THR A 28 10.18 -3.70 10.13
C THR A 28 8.86 -3.99 9.43
N LEU A 29 8.41 -5.25 9.43
CA LEU A 29 7.16 -5.63 8.78
C LEU A 29 5.94 -5.11 9.55
N ALA A 30 5.86 -5.38 10.86
CA ALA A 30 4.69 -5.09 11.67
C ALA A 30 4.47 -3.59 11.82
N LEU A 31 5.54 -2.82 12.07
CA LEU A 31 5.45 -1.40 12.41
C LEU A 31 5.87 -0.52 11.23
N ASP A 32 7.06 -0.70 10.69
CA ASP A 32 7.61 0.25 9.71
C ASP A 32 6.88 0.15 8.35
N PHE A 33 6.49 -1.04 7.91
CA PHE A 33 5.65 -1.26 6.73
C PHE A 33 4.14 -1.27 7.00
N GLY A 34 3.71 -1.18 8.27
CA GLY A 34 2.28 -1.11 8.62
C GLY A 34 1.51 -2.42 8.52
N GLN A 35 2.18 -3.59 8.48
CA GLN A 35 1.49 -4.89 8.40
C GLN A 35 0.51 -5.10 9.55
N TRP A 36 0.85 -4.67 10.77
CA TRP A 36 -0.03 -4.80 11.92
C TRP A 36 -1.32 -3.99 11.77
N GLN A 37 -1.21 -2.77 11.24
CA GLN A 37 -2.38 -1.94 10.93
C GLN A 37 -3.24 -2.58 9.84
N SER A 38 -2.59 -3.15 8.81
CA SER A 38 -3.28 -3.86 7.75
C SER A 38 -4.09 -5.05 8.26
N ILE A 39 -3.52 -5.85 9.15
CA ILE A 39 -4.21 -6.99 9.79
C ILE A 39 -5.44 -6.51 10.56
N LYS A 40 -5.28 -5.47 11.40
CA LYS A 40 -6.38 -4.93 12.22
C LYS A 40 -7.54 -4.40 11.38
N LYS A 41 -7.22 -3.65 10.32
CA LYS A 41 -8.24 -3.01 9.46
C LYS A 41 -8.78 -3.94 8.37
N LYS A 42 -8.16 -5.10 8.16
CA LYS A 42 -8.44 -6.04 7.06
C LYS A 42 -8.35 -5.40 5.67
N ILE A 43 -7.52 -4.37 5.53
CA ILE A 43 -7.22 -3.68 4.28
C ILE A 43 -5.73 -3.33 4.24
N PRO A 44 -5.07 -3.33 3.06
CA PRO A 44 -3.66 -2.96 2.99
C PRO A 44 -3.46 -1.47 3.33
N VAL A 45 -2.70 -1.17 4.37
CA VAL A 45 -2.35 0.21 4.74
C VAL A 45 -0.89 0.28 5.16
N ASP A 46 -0.27 1.44 4.98
CA ASP A 46 1.06 1.70 5.53
C ASP A 46 1.02 2.04 7.03
N LYS A 47 2.18 2.41 7.59
CA LYS A 47 2.35 2.75 9.00
C LYS A 47 1.50 3.95 9.47
N GLU A 48 1.18 4.88 8.57
CA GLU A 48 0.31 6.03 8.86
C GLU A 48 -1.17 5.67 8.70
N GLY A 49 -1.46 4.46 8.23
CA GLY A 49 -2.80 4.00 7.95
C GLY A 49 -3.30 4.42 6.57
N ASP A 50 -2.41 4.95 5.72
CA ASP A 50 -2.75 5.34 4.36
C ASP A 50 -2.89 4.11 3.46
N PRO A 51 -3.89 4.07 2.57
CA PRO A 51 -4.08 2.94 1.66
C PRO A 51 -2.89 2.70 0.71
N ILE A 52 -2.46 1.45 0.64
CA ILE A 52 -1.39 0.97 -0.26
C ILE A 52 -1.94 -0.11 -1.21
N PRO A 53 -1.36 -0.30 -2.41
CA PRO A 53 -1.80 -1.37 -3.29
C PRO A 53 -1.46 -2.72 -2.67
N TRP A 54 -2.14 -3.78 -3.12
CA TRP A 54 -1.87 -5.15 -2.67
C TRP A 54 -0.65 -5.75 -3.38
N TYR A 55 0.46 -5.02 -3.36
CA TYR A 55 1.75 -5.43 -3.91
C TYR A 55 2.68 -5.86 -2.78
N THR A 56 3.86 -6.37 -3.14
CA THR A 56 4.93 -6.58 -2.15
C THR A 56 5.48 -5.23 -1.70
N TYR A 57 5.94 -5.13 -0.44
CA TYR A 57 6.50 -3.88 0.09
C TYR A 57 7.66 -3.33 -0.77
N PRO A 58 8.62 -4.14 -1.26
CA PRO A 58 9.68 -3.63 -2.14
C PRO A 58 9.16 -3.06 -3.46
N ALA A 59 8.11 -3.65 -4.05
CA ALA A 59 7.50 -3.09 -5.27
C ALA A 59 6.86 -1.71 -4.98
N ILE A 60 6.18 -1.56 -3.85
CA ILE A 60 5.61 -0.28 -3.42
C ILE A 60 6.72 0.77 -3.22
N GLU A 61 7.82 0.39 -2.57
CA GLU A 61 8.96 1.28 -2.37
C GLU A 61 9.60 1.72 -3.68
N TYR A 62 9.80 0.79 -4.61
CA TYR A 62 10.30 1.10 -5.94
C TYR A 62 9.37 2.06 -6.70
N LEU A 63 8.07 1.78 -6.72
CA LEU A 63 7.09 2.63 -7.41
C LEU A 63 6.96 4.02 -6.77
N LYS A 64 7.19 4.14 -5.45
CA LYS A 64 7.21 5.43 -4.73
C LYS A 64 8.32 6.38 -5.21
N GLN A 65 9.33 5.89 -5.91
CA GLN A 65 10.46 6.70 -6.39
C GLN A 65 10.14 7.51 -7.65
N PHE A 66 9.09 7.16 -8.38
CA PHE A 66 8.72 7.87 -9.61
C PHE A 66 7.98 9.18 -9.29
N ASP A 67 8.38 10.27 -9.95
CA ASP A 67 7.59 11.50 -10.00
C ASP A 67 6.51 11.35 -11.07
N LEU A 68 5.27 11.21 -10.62
CA LEU A 68 4.09 11.07 -11.48
C LEU A 68 3.16 12.28 -11.39
N THR A 69 3.59 13.37 -10.74
CA THR A 69 2.73 14.52 -10.41
C THR A 69 2.08 15.16 -11.64
N ASP A 70 2.68 15.04 -12.82
CA ASP A 70 2.16 15.51 -14.11
C ASP A 70 1.66 14.39 -15.04
N LYS A 71 1.72 13.12 -14.60
CA LYS A 71 1.40 11.94 -15.40
C LYS A 71 -0.01 11.41 -15.11
N THR A 72 -0.61 10.81 -16.13
CA THR A 72 -1.82 9.99 -15.98
C THR A 72 -1.43 8.53 -15.88
N THR A 73 -1.85 7.85 -14.82
CA THR A 73 -1.67 6.41 -14.65
C THR A 73 -2.90 5.64 -15.10
N PHE A 74 -2.70 4.42 -15.58
CA PHE A 74 -3.78 3.53 -15.99
C PHE A 74 -3.68 2.20 -15.23
N GLU A 75 -4.83 1.65 -14.81
CA GLU A 75 -4.91 0.33 -14.20
C GLU A 75 -6.12 -0.48 -14.70
N TRP A 76 -5.90 -1.80 -14.77
CA TRP A 76 -6.95 -2.80 -14.89
C TRP A 76 -7.36 -3.27 -13.49
N GLY A 77 -8.65 -3.18 -13.19
CA GLY A 77 -9.20 -3.33 -11.85
C GLY A 77 -9.10 -2.02 -11.04
N SER A 78 -9.93 -1.91 -10.01
CA SER A 78 -9.96 -0.76 -9.11
C SER A 78 -9.86 -1.17 -7.64
N GLY A 79 -9.50 -0.23 -6.76
CA GLY A 79 -9.48 -0.46 -5.32
C GLY A 79 -8.45 0.37 -4.58
N ASN A 80 -7.70 -0.29 -3.70
CA ASN A 80 -6.74 0.40 -2.84
C ASN A 80 -5.53 0.95 -3.62
N SER A 81 -5.17 0.31 -4.75
CA SER A 81 -4.20 0.83 -5.70
C SER A 81 -4.66 2.15 -6.31
N SER A 82 -5.96 2.30 -6.61
CA SER A 82 -6.52 3.54 -7.14
C SER A 82 -6.28 4.73 -6.22
N LEU A 83 -6.44 4.54 -4.90
CA LEU A 83 -6.14 5.56 -3.89
C LEU A 83 -4.65 5.85 -3.75
N PHE A 84 -3.81 4.82 -3.84
CA PHE A 84 -2.36 4.98 -3.82
C PHE A 84 -1.86 5.83 -5.00
N TRP A 85 -2.32 5.51 -6.21
CA TRP A 85 -1.94 6.22 -7.42
C TRP A 85 -2.55 7.61 -7.50
N ALA A 86 -3.80 7.79 -7.10
CA ALA A 86 -4.45 9.09 -7.04
C ALA A 86 -3.69 10.12 -6.18
N ARG A 87 -2.97 9.68 -5.16
CA ARG A 87 -2.13 10.56 -4.32
C ARG A 87 -0.75 10.85 -4.90
N LYS A 88 -0.38 10.21 -6.01
CA LYS A 88 0.94 10.30 -6.63
C LYS A 88 0.91 10.85 -8.05
N ALA A 89 -0.16 10.55 -8.77
CA ALA A 89 -0.34 10.91 -10.16
C ALA A 89 -1.22 12.16 -10.30
N LYS A 90 -1.11 12.85 -11.44
CA LYS A 90 -2.06 13.90 -11.82
C LYS A 90 -3.48 13.34 -11.87
N GLU A 91 -3.63 12.18 -12.49
CA GLU A 91 -4.89 11.49 -12.71
C GLU A 91 -4.68 9.98 -12.78
N ILE A 92 -5.67 9.19 -12.39
CA ILE A 92 -5.71 7.76 -12.65
C ILE A 92 -6.97 7.36 -13.39
N VAL A 93 -6.81 6.49 -14.39
CA VAL A 93 -7.89 5.82 -15.11
C VAL A 93 -7.91 4.35 -14.71
N SER A 94 -9.02 3.88 -14.15
CA SER A 94 -9.23 2.49 -13.73
C SER A 94 -10.37 1.86 -14.53
N ILE A 95 -10.16 0.66 -15.05
CA ILE A 95 -11.21 -0.13 -15.71
C ILE A 95 -11.66 -1.26 -14.78
N GLU A 96 -12.93 -1.30 -14.43
CA GLU A 96 -13.50 -2.30 -13.53
C GLU A 96 -14.55 -3.15 -14.26
N SER A 97 -14.63 -4.44 -13.93
CA SER A 97 -15.64 -5.37 -14.46
C SER A 97 -16.73 -5.69 -13.46
N ASN A 98 -16.46 -5.55 -12.16
CA ASN A 98 -17.39 -5.86 -11.09
C ASN A 98 -18.11 -4.60 -10.58
N LYS A 99 -19.42 -4.51 -10.84
CA LYS A 99 -20.25 -3.36 -10.49
C LYS A 99 -20.37 -3.14 -8.98
N GLU A 100 -20.57 -4.21 -8.21
CA GLU A 100 -20.69 -4.13 -6.75
C GLU A 100 -19.40 -3.62 -6.12
N TRP A 101 -18.26 -4.12 -6.61
CA TRP A 101 -16.94 -3.67 -6.18
C TRP A 101 -16.69 -2.22 -6.54
N LEU A 102 -17.00 -1.81 -7.79
CA LEU A 102 -16.89 -0.42 -8.20
C LEU A 102 -17.70 0.51 -7.29
N ASN A 103 -18.90 0.10 -6.88
CA ASN A 103 -19.72 0.85 -5.93
C ASN A 103 -19.07 0.97 -4.55
N ILE A 104 -18.32 -0.04 -4.10
CA ILE A 104 -17.55 0.02 -2.85
C ILE A 104 -16.39 1.00 -3.00
N VAL A 105 -15.60 0.89 -4.07
CA VAL A 105 -14.42 1.73 -4.32
C VAL A 105 -14.81 3.20 -4.48
N ASN A 106 -15.94 3.48 -5.15
CA ASN A 106 -16.43 4.85 -5.34
C ASN A 106 -16.74 5.59 -4.03
N LYS A 107 -16.99 4.88 -2.91
CA LYS A 107 -17.29 5.51 -1.60
C LYS A 107 -16.09 6.27 -1.01
N SER A 108 -14.86 5.89 -1.35
CA SER A 108 -13.62 6.48 -0.83
C SER A 108 -12.81 7.20 -1.90
N LYS A 109 -13.39 7.37 -3.10
CA LYS A 109 -12.74 7.92 -4.28
C LYS A 109 -12.30 9.38 -4.10
N LEU A 110 -11.12 9.69 -4.62
CA LEU A 110 -10.58 11.06 -4.75
C LEU A 110 -10.98 11.67 -6.10
N SER A 111 -10.96 13.00 -6.19
CA SER A 111 -11.46 13.76 -7.35
C SER A 111 -10.73 13.47 -8.66
N ASN A 112 -9.46 13.06 -8.62
CA ASN A 112 -8.63 12.77 -9.79
C ASN A 112 -8.65 11.30 -10.24
N GLN A 113 -9.62 10.52 -9.76
CA GLN A 113 -9.83 9.15 -10.21
C GLN A 113 -10.93 9.13 -11.29
N LYS A 114 -10.67 8.51 -12.43
CA LYS A 114 -11.65 8.18 -13.47
C LYS A 114 -11.85 6.68 -13.48
N MET A 115 -13.09 6.23 -13.29
CA MET A 115 -13.40 4.81 -13.21
C MET A 115 -14.47 4.47 -14.25
N PHE A 116 -14.22 3.42 -15.02
CA PHE A 116 -15.12 2.95 -16.07
C PHE A 116 -15.54 1.50 -15.78
N LEU A 117 -16.82 1.20 -15.97
CA LEU A 117 -17.38 -0.14 -15.77
C LEU A 117 -17.58 -0.83 -17.12
N PHE A 118 -16.98 -2.01 -17.29
CA PHE A 118 -17.20 -2.89 -18.42
C PHE A 118 -17.48 -4.31 -17.92
N GLU A 119 -18.76 -4.64 -17.75
CA GLU A 119 -19.20 -5.94 -17.20
C GLU A 119 -18.99 -7.09 -18.19
N LYS A 120 -19.06 -6.80 -19.49
CA LYS A 120 -18.83 -7.80 -20.55
C LYS A 120 -17.34 -7.97 -20.79
N LYS A 121 -16.88 -9.23 -20.77
CA LYS A 121 -15.47 -9.58 -20.97
C LYS A 121 -14.87 -9.00 -22.26
N ASP A 122 -15.62 -9.06 -23.36
CA ASP A 122 -15.12 -8.58 -24.66
C ASP A 122 -14.92 -7.06 -24.69
N ASP A 123 -15.80 -6.31 -24.02
CA ASP A 123 -15.69 -4.86 -23.92
C ASP A 123 -14.59 -4.47 -22.93
N TYR A 124 -14.46 -5.22 -21.83
CA TYR A 124 -13.39 -5.03 -20.85
C TYR A 124 -12.02 -5.17 -21.50
N VAL A 125 -11.76 -6.25 -22.24
CA VAL A 125 -10.45 -6.48 -22.88
C VAL A 125 -10.14 -5.43 -23.96
N LYS A 126 -11.16 -4.78 -24.52
CA LYS A 126 -11.03 -3.75 -25.58
C LYS A 126 -11.18 -2.32 -25.06
N ALA A 127 -11.09 -2.10 -23.75
CA ALA A 127 -11.34 -0.78 -23.16
C ALA A 127 -10.23 0.26 -23.43
N ILE A 128 -9.14 -0.13 -24.11
CA ILE A 128 -8.04 0.72 -24.58
C ILE A 128 -7.68 0.42 -26.03
#